data_AF-A0A134AAI8-F1
#
_entry.id   AF-A0A134AAI8-F1
#
_cell.length_a   1.000
_cell.length_b   1.000
_cell.length_c   1.000
_cell.angle_alpha   90.00
_cell.angle_beta   90.00
_cell.angle_gamma   90.00
#
_symmetry.space_group_name_H-M   'P 1'
#
loop_
_entity.id
_entity.type
_entity.pdbx_description
1 polymer ?
#
loop_
_entity_poly.entity_id
_entity_poly.type
_entity_poly.pdbx_seq_one_letter_code
_entity_poly.pdbx_strand_id
1 'polypeptide(L)' 'MREGICGICPGQCHVALDIENGRIKKIKKSEKNFPSALCLRGFYSDEILNSPDRLKTPLIRTGAKGEFSCFQTTTL' A
#
# COMPACT_ATOMS: atom_id res chain seq x y z
N MET A 1 -15.46 -4.94 -10.13
CA MET A 1 -14.63 -4.56 -8.97
C MET A 1 -14.23 -5.81 -8.20
N ARG A 2 -12.94 -5.92 -7.90
CA ARG A 2 -12.34 -7.01 -7.12
C ARG A 2 -12.49 -6.73 -5.63
N GLU A 3 -12.96 -7.71 -4.88
CA GLU A 3 -13.01 -7.61 -3.41
C GLU A 3 -11.61 -7.74 -2.81
N GLY A 4 -11.36 -7.00 -1.73
CA GLY A 4 -10.11 -7.02 -1.00
C GLY A 4 -10.25 -6.47 0.41
N ILE A 5 -9.15 -6.55 1.17
CA ILE A 5 -9.05 -6.03 2.53
C ILE A 5 -8.08 -4.84 2.51
N CYS A 6 -8.49 -3.71 3.09
CA CYS A 6 -7.63 -2.55 3.26
C CYS A 6 -6.57 -2.83 4.34
N GLY A 7 -5.29 -2.77 3.97
CA GLY A 7 -4.14 -3.03 4.86
C GLY A 7 -3.48 -1.79 5.45
N ILE A 8 -4.07 -0.60 5.29
CA ILE A 8 -3.47 0.68 5.73
C ILE A 8 -3.46 0.85 7.25
N CYS A 9 -4.38 0.18 7.94
CA CYS A 9 -4.52 0.21 9.39
C CYS A 9 -4.94 -1.18 9.89
N PRO A 10 -4.85 -1.46 11.21
CA PRO A 10 -5.26 -2.74 11.76
C PRO A 10 -6.78 -3.00 11.68
N GLY A 11 -7.58 -2.03 11.21
CA GLY A 11 -9.04 -2.15 11.10
C GLY A 11 -9.55 -3.03 9.95
N GLN A 12 -8.68 -3.45 9.02
CA GLN A 12 -8.97 -4.49 8.02
C GLN A 12 -10.32 -4.37 7.31
N CYS A 13 -10.71 -3.16 6.91
CA CYS A 13 -12.00 -2.93 6.29
C CYS A 13 -12.06 -3.53 4.87
N HIS A 14 -13.16 -4.21 4.56
CA HIS A 14 -13.44 -4.78 3.25
C HIS A 14 -13.78 -3.70 2.22
N VAL A 15 -13.17 -3.80 1.05
CA VAL A 15 -13.27 -2.83 -0.04
C VAL A 15 -13.46 -3.53 -1.38
N ALA A 16 -14.11 -2.84 -2.30
CA ALA A 16 -14.24 -3.23 -3.69
C ALA A 16 -13.38 -2.28 -4.55
N LEU A 17 -12.45 -2.86 -5.30
CA LEU A 17 -11.41 -2.14 -6.04
C LEU A 17 -11.59 -2.29 -7.55
N ASP A 18 -11.27 -1.24 -8.28
CA ASP A 18 -11.05 -1.29 -9.73
C ASP A 18 -9.57 -1.04 -10.00
N ILE A 19 -8.90 -1.98 -10.65
CA ILE A 19 -7.45 -1.98 -10.83
C ILE A 19 -7.16 -1.93 -12.33
N GLU A 20 -6.46 -0.88 -12.75
CA GLU A 20 -6.03 -0.66 -14.12
C GLU A 20 -4.52 -0.41 -14.13
N ASN A 21 -3.77 -1.11 -14.98
CA ASN A 21 -2.32 -0.93 -15.12
C ASN A 21 -1.55 -1.00 -13.78
N GLY A 22 -1.99 -1.85 -12.86
CA GLY A 22 -1.39 -2.01 -11.54
C GLY A 22 -1.69 -0.88 -10.54
N ARG A 23 -2.56 0.06 -10.89
CA ARG A 23 -3.02 1.15 -10.01
C ARG A 23 -4.48 1.00 -9.65
N ILE A 24 -4.85 1.49 -8.48
CA ILE A 24 -6.24 1.51 -8.01
C ILE A 24 -6.91 2.73 -8.65
N LYS A 25 -7.72 2.49 -9.69
CA LYS A 25 -8.48 3.54 -10.39
C LYS A 25 -9.67 4.02 -9.56
N LYS A 26 -10.30 3.10 -8.84
CA LYS A 26 -11.48 3.38 -8.02
C LYS A 26 -11.53 2.43 -6.82
N ILE A 27 -11.94 2.96 -5.68
CA ILE A 27 -12.16 2.19 -4.46
C ILE A 27 -13.50 2.56 -3.85
N LYS A 28 -14.22 1.54 -3.37
CA LYS A 28 -15.47 1.68 -2.62
C LYS A 28 -15.45 0.76 -1.40
N LYS A 29 -16.31 1.04 -0.43
CA LYS A 29 -16.62 0.05 0.62
C LYS A 29 -17.20 -1.21 -0.01
N SER A 30 -16.90 -2.37 0.56
CA SER A 30 -17.59 -3.61 0.18
C SER A 30 -19.04 -3.57 0.65
N GLU A 31 -19.97 -3.95 -0.23
CA GLU A 31 -21.38 -4.15 0.10
C GLU A 31 -21.66 -5.60 0.53
N LYS A 32 -20.69 -6.50 0.33
CA LYS A 32 -20.84 -7.94 0.55
C LYS A 32 -20.25 -8.40 1.88
N ASN A 33 -19.13 -7.78 2.29
CA ASN A 33 -18.36 -8.20 3.46
C ASN A 33 -18.25 -7.06 4.47
N PHE A 34 -18.28 -7.41 5.76
CA PHE A 34 -18.14 -6.47 6.87
C PHE A 34 -16.97 -6.90 7.78
N PRO A 35 -16.26 -5.96 8.42
CA PRO A 35 -16.47 -4.50 8.43
C PRO A 35 -16.08 -3.83 7.11
N SER A 36 -16.82 -2.81 6.64
CA SER A 36 -16.56 -2.13 5.35
C SER A 36 -16.56 -0.60 5.45
N ALA A 37 -15.86 -0.05 6.45
CA ALA A 37 -15.68 1.38 6.57
C ALA A 37 -14.54 1.88 5.65
N LEU A 38 -14.88 2.58 4.57
CA LEU A 38 -13.87 3.24 3.73
C LEU A 38 -13.57 4.64 4.29
N CYS A 39 -12.42 4.79 4.93
CA CYS A 39 -11.91 6.09 5.39
C CYS A 39 -11.06 6.79 4.33
N LEU A 40 -10.67 8.05 4.59
CA LEU A 40 -9.82 8.85 3.68
C LEU A 40 -8.47 8.18 3.38
N ARG A 41 -7.83 7.56 4.38
CA ARG A 41 -6.55 6.84 4.18
C ARG A 41 -6.70 5.65 3.23
N GLY A 42 -7.83 4.95 3.32
CA GLY A 42 -8.16 3.86 2.39
C GLY A 42 -8.48 4.39 1.00
N PHE A 43 -9.20 5.51 0.92
CA PHE A 43 -9.55 6.15 -0.35
C PHE A 43 -8.31 6.55 -1.16
N TYR A 44 -7.31 7.14 -0.51
CA TYR A 44 -6.02 7.53 -1.12
C TYR A 44 -4.94 6.44 -1.02
N SER A 45 -5.34 5.17 -0.87
CA SER A 45 -4.37 4.08 -0.72
C SER A 45 -3.46 3.88 -1.94
N ASP A 46 -3.88 4.27 -3.15
CA ASP A 46 -3.03 4.22 -4.35
C ASP A 46 -1.76 5.08 -4.20
N GLU A 47 -1.87 6.26 -3.60
CA GLU A 47 -0.75 7.19 -3.41
C GLU A 47 0.30 6.60 -2.47
N ILE A 48 -0.13 5.86 -1.45
CA ILE A 48 0.77 5.17 -0.52
C ILE A 48 1.48 4.01 -1.23
N LEU A 49 0.73 3.21 -2.01
CA LEU A 49 1.26 2.05 -2.72
C LEU A 49 2.22 2.43 -3.86
N ASN A 50 1.98 3.58 -4.49
CA ASN A 50 2.74 4.07 -5.64
C ASN A 50 3.56 5.33 -5.34
N SER A 51 3.77 5.65 -4.07
CA SER A 51 4.60 6.78 -3.65
C SER A 51 6.01 6.69 -4.26
N PRO A 52 6.61 7.82 -4.69
CA PRO A 52 8.01 7.85 -5.13
C PRO A 52 8.98 7.38 -4.05
N ASP A 53 8.64 7.60 -2.77
CA ASP A 53 9.49 7.25 -1.63
C ASP A 53 9.36 5.78 -1.20
N ARG A 54 8.48 5.00 -1.86
CA ARG A 54 8.27 3.60 -1.50
C ARG A 54 9.51 2.78 -1.82
N LEU A 55 10.05 2.13 -0.79
CA LEU A 55 11.13 1.15 -0.94
C LEU A 55 10.62 -0.09 -1.69
N LYS A 56 11.24 -0.38 -2.83
CA LYS A 56 10.88 -1.52 -3.71
C LYS A 56 11.88 -2.66 -3.66
N THR A 57 13.10 -2.38 -3.21
CA THR A 57 14.19 -3.34 -3.12
C THR A 57 14.73 -3.38 -1.69
N PRO A 58 15.30 -4.50 -1.25
CA PRO A 58 16.05 -4.55 -0.01
C PRO A 58 17.16 -3.50 0.02
N LEU A 59 17.35 -2.87 1.18
CA LEU A 59 18.40 -1.88 1.42
C LEU A 59 19.36 -2.40 2.48
N ILE A 60 20.65 -2.38 2.19
CA ILE A 60 21.70 -2.71 3.15
C ILE A 60 22.36 -1.41 3.61
N ARG A 61 22.36 -1.18 4.93
CA ARG A 61 23.01 -0.02 5.56
C ARG A 61 24.53 -0.13 5.43
N THR A 62 25.18 0.93 4.96
CA THR A 62 26.64 0.99 4.78
C THR A 62 27.35 1.97 5.70
N GLY A 63 26.65 2.99 6.21
CA GLY A 63 27.19 3.99 7.14
C GLY A 63 26.56 3.93 8.53
N ALA A 64 26.73 4.99 9.31
CA ALA A 64 26.21 5.06 10.68
C ALA A 64 24.68 5.14 10.70
N LYS A 65 24.08 4.79 11.84
CA LYS A 65 22.62 4.86 12.00
C LYS A 65 22.15 6.31 11.92
N GLY A 66 21.26 6.61 10.97
CA GLY A 66 20.71 7.95 10.75
C GLY A 66 21.30 8.69 9.55
N GLU A 67 22.35 8.16 8.90
CA GLU A 67 22.98 8.81 7.74
C GLU A 67 22.28 8.52 6.40
N PHE A 68 21.26 7.66 6.39
CA PHE A 68 20.53 7.23 5.18
C PHE A 68 21.41 6.66 4.05
N SER A 69 22.67 6.33 4.35
CA SER A 69 23.60 5.65 3.46
C SER A 69 23.24 4.16 3.37
N CYS A 70 22.56 3.79 2.28
CA CYS A 70 22.16 2.42 1.98
C CYS A 70 22.45 2.10 0.51
N PHE A 71 22.91 0.89 0.22
CA PHE A 71 22.96 0.39 -1.16
C PHE A 71 21.83 -0.61 -1.42
N GLN A 72 21.34 -0.65 -2.65
CA GLN A 72 20.31 -1.59 -3.08
C GLN A 72 20.97 -2.92 -3.47
N THR A 73 20.47 -4.03 -2.92
CA THR A 73 20.88 -5.38 -3.35
C THR A 73 19.71 -6.12 -3.96
N THR A 74 19.98 -6.89 -5.01
CA THR A 74 19.01 -7.78 -5.67
C THR A 74 19.16 -9.23 -5.23
N THR A 75 20.19 -9.53 -4.43
CA THR A 75 20.58 -10.90 -4.05
C THR A 75 20.71 -10.97 -2.53
N LEU A 76 20.07 -11.97 -1.93
CA LEU A 76 20.38 -12.42 -0.56
C LEU A 76 21.64 -13.28 -0.58
#